data_AF-A0A3A3H9U0-F1
#
_entry.id   AF-A0A3A3H9U0-F1
#
_cell.length_a   1.000
_cell.length_b   1.000
_cell.length_c   1.000
_cell.angle_alpha   90.00
_cell.angle_beta   90.00
_cell.angle_gamma   90.00
#
_symmetry.space_group_name_H-M   'P 1'
#
loop_
_entity.id
_entity.type
_entity.pdbx_description
1 polymer ?
#
loop_
_entity_poly.entity_id
_entity_poly.type
_entity_poly.pdbx_seq_one_letter_code
_entity_poly.pdbx_strand_id
1 'polypeptide(L)'
;MNKQLKDAWMLVKTDLLRFKWGALFTLLFSCYMGAISTLLLNGLLNSDQEGDTLVLRAVVDFVYLLTLPNLGFFFSRRNTRYLQEDSYTKWMRKLRILPIDVGTIALSRYMMLAVAFVLNMTVFFTFQLMLSDSLQSTFSPLSLVAFVLVLTAYSIVVQTVYIQFELGKHAGSYLRLIFIVMFIILALSVIVTLSGGSMMMAVIYIAKYYPWVSGLIAAGVIVQAFVIGMAVTRNTIRNRDLD
;
A
#
# COMPACT_ATOMS: atom_id res chain seq x y z
N MET A 1 -9.90 -19.49 -18.01
CA MET A 1 -10.03 -18.31 -17.12
C MET A 1 -10.81 -18.61 -15.83
N ASN A 2 -12.01 -19.21 -15.89
CA ASN A 2 -12.85 -19.43 -14.69
C ASN A 2 -12.21 -20.38 -13.64
N LYS A 3 -11.47 -21.42 -14.06
CA LYS A 3 -10.75 -22.32 -13.15
C LYS A 3 -9.58 -21.65 -12.43
N GLN A 4 -8.74 -20.91 -13.15
CA GLN A 4 -7.60 -20.19 -12.56
C GLN A 4 -8.05 -19.16 -11.51
N LEU A 5 -9.13 -18.43 -11.76
CA LEU A 5 -9.66 -17.45 -10.82
C LEU A 5 -10.23 -18.13 -9.56
N LYS A 6 -10.91 -19.27 -9.72
CA LYS A 6 -11.40 -20.08 -8.60
C LYS A 6 -10.26 -20.64 -7.75
N ASP A 7 -9.22 -21.15 -8.38
CA ASP A 7 -8.05 -21.71 -7.68
C ASP A 7 -7.27 -20.60 -6.95
N ALA A 8 -7.08 -19.44 -7.59
CA ALA A 8 -6.45 -18.27 -6.97
C ALA A 8 -7.25 -17.76 -5.78
N TRP A 9 -8.58 -17.67 -5.91
CA TRP A 9 -9.44 -17.27 -4.81
C TRP A 9 -9.44 -18.26 -3.65
N MET A 10 -9.37 -19.56 -3.95
CA MET A 10 -9.25 -20.59 -2.91
C MET A 10 -7.96 -20.41 -2.11
N LEU A 11 -6.84 -20.11 -2.76
CA LEU A 11 -5.58 -19.78 -2.07
C LEU A 11 -5.73 -18.55 -1.15
N VAL A 12 -6.36 -17.48 -1.63
CA VAL A 12 -6.61 -16.26 -0.84
C VAL A 12 -7.45 -16.57 0.40
N LYS A 13 -8.55 -17.32 0.22
CA LYS A 13 -9.44 -17.70 1.32
C LYS A 13 -8.72 -18.55 2.36
N THR A 14 -7.92 -19.53 1.92
CA THR A 14 -7.13 -20.37 2.82
C THR A 14 -6.08 -19.56 3.59
N ASP A 15 -5.38 -18.63 2.92
CA ASP A 15 -4.41 -17.74 3.57
C ASP A 15 -5.10 -16.83 4.61
N LEU A 16 -6.24 -16.21 4.27
CA LEU A 16 -7.01 -15.37 5.20
C LEU A 16 -7.49 -16.13 6.44
N LEU A 17 -8.05 -17.33 6.26
CA LEU A 17 -8.52 -18.16 7.36
C LEU A 17 -7.36 -18.61 8.26
N ARG A 18 -6.22 -18.96 7.64
CA ARG A 18 -5.02 -19.36 8.36
C ARG A 18 -4.42 -18.23 9.19
N PHE A 19 -4.52 -16.99 8.71
CA PHE A 19 -3.95 -15.80 9.35
C PHE A 19 -5.01 -14.85 9.92
N LYS A 20 -6.14 -15.38 10.41
CA LYS A 20 -7.25 -14.58 10.98
C LYS A 20 -6.81 -13.56 12.03
N TRP A 21 -5.90 -13.94 12.93
CA TRP A 21 -5.35 -13.02 13.94
C TRP A 21 -4.49 -11.93 13.32
N GLY A 22 -3.72 -12.28 12.29
CA GLY A 22 -2.92 -11.33 11.54
C GLY A 22 -3.79 -10.28 10.83
N ALA A 23 -4.90 -10.71 10.22
CA ALA A 23 -5.87 -9.79 9.63
C ALA A 23 -6.50 -8.86 10.68
N LEU A 24 -6.88 -9.38 11.86
CA LEU A 24 -7.39 -8.56 12.96
C LEU A 24 -6.37 -7.50 13.42
N PHE A 25 -5.10 -7.89 13.62
CA PHE A 25 -4.05 -6.96 14.00
C PHE A 25 -3.79 -5.90 12.93
N THR A 26 -3.86 -6.26 11.64
CA THR A 26 -3.75 -5.29 10.56
C THR A 26 -4.90 -4.30 10.55
N LEU A 27 -6.12 -4.73 10.82
CA LEU A 27 -7.28 -3.83 10.94
C LEU A 27 -7.09 -2.87 12.12
N LEU A 28 -6.69 -3.37 13.29
CA LEU A 28 -6.38 -2.53 14.46
C LEU A 28 -5.26 -1.53 14.17
N PHE A 29 -4.20 -1.98 13.49
CA PHE A 29 -3.12 -1.10 13.05
C PHE A 29 -3.63 -0.04 12.06
N SER A 30 -4.52 -0.40 11.15
CA SER A 30 -5.14 0.55 10.21
C SER A 30 -5.99 1.60 10.94
N CYS A 31 -6.75 1.22 11.98
CA CYS A 31 -7.46 2.17 12.84
C CYS A 31 -6.50 3.12 13.55
N TYR A 32 -5.45 2.58 14.18
CA TYR A 32 -4.45 3.36 14.89
C TYR A 32 -3.75 4.35 13.95
N MET A 33 -3.31 3.89 12.79
CA MET A 33 -2.68 4.75 11.79
C MET A 33 -3.66 5.78 11.22
N GLY A 34 -4.93 5.43 11.03
CA GLY A 34 -5.98 6.38 10.63
C GLY A 34 -6.13 7.51 11.66
N ALA A 35 -6.21 7.18 12.95
CA ALA A 35 -6.30 8.17 14.01
C ALA A 35 -5.05 9.08 14.10
N ILE A 36 -3.85 8.49 14.12
CA ILE A 36 -2.59 9.26 14.20
C ILE A 36 -2.41 10.15 12.96
N SER A 37 -2.66 9.62 11.77
CA SER A 37 -2.54 10.38 10.51
C SER A 37 -3.55 11.52 10.42
N THR A 38 -4.71 11.39 11.09
CA THR A 38 -5.70 12.46 11.21
C THR A 38 -5.21 13.60 12.08
N LEU A 39 -4.61 13.29 13.25
CA LEU A 39 -4.05 14.30 14.13
C LEU A 39 -2.94 15.08 13.43
N LEU A 40 -2.05 14.39 12.72
CA LEU A 40 -0.99 14.99 11.92
C LEU A 40 -1.56 15.88 10.80
N LEU A 41 -2.61 15.41 10.12
CA LEU A 41 -3.22 16.16 9.02
C LEU A 41 -3.97 17.41 9.50
N ASN A 42 -4.71 17.30 10.61
CA ASN A 42 -5.38 18.46 11.22
C ASN A 42 -4.35 19.49 11.68
N GLY A 43 -3.23 19.04 12.27
CA GLY A 43 -2.11 19.92 12.61
C GLY A 43 -1.55 20.64 11.37
N LEU A 44 -1.44 19.94 10.24
CA LEU A 44 -0.97 20.52 8.98
C LEU A 44 -1.97 21.51 8.36
N LEU A 45 -3.27 21.24 8.46
CA LEU A 45 -4.33 22.10 7.89
C LEU A 45 -4.63 23.34 8.73
N ASN A 46 -4.43 23.27 10.06
CA ASN A 46 -4.77 24.34 11.00
C ASN A 46 -3.55 25.20 11.40
N SER A 47 -2.37 24.93 10.86
CA SER A 47 -1.14 25.64 11.22
C SER A 47 -0.95 26.89 10.35
N ASP A 48 -1.48 28.02 10.82
CA ASP A 48 -1.31 29.36 10.23
C ASP A 48 0.09 29.99 10.47
N GLN A 49 1.03 29.29 11.11
CA GLN A 49 2.36 29.83 11.45
C GLN A 49 3.50 29.21 10.62
N GLU A 50 4.20 30.04 9.87
CA GLU A 50 5.23 29.67 8.88
C GLU A 50 6.51 29.05 9.47
N GLY A 51 6.78 29.20 10.78
CA GLY A 51 8.04 28.79 11.41
C GLY A 51 8.10 27.35 11.93
N ASP A 52 7.01 26.84 12.52
CA ASP A 52 6.97 25.50 13.18
C ASP A 52 6.46 24.39 12.23
N THR A 53 6.14 24.73 10.99
CA THR A 53 5.45 23.83 10.05
C THR A 53 6.37 22.99 9.17
N LEU A 54 7.66 23.33 9.04
CA LEU A 54 8.58 22.59 8.15
C LEU A 54 8.74 21.14 8.62
N VAL A 55 9.08 20.93 9.89
CA VAL A 55 9.25 19.56 10.43
C VAL A 55 7.93 18.79 10.35
N LEU A 56 6.80 19.44 10.65
CA LEU A 56 5.48 18.80 10.57
C LEU A 56 5.14 18.36 9.13
N ARG A 57 5.40 19.21 8.12
CA ARG A 57 5.20 18.88 6.69
C ARG A 57 6.02 17.66 6.29
N ALA A 58 7.30 17.62 6.65
CA ALA A 58 8.17 16.49 6.35
C ALA A 58 7.69 15.20 7.05
N VAL A 59 7.31 15.29 8.32
CA VAL A 59 6.81 14.14 9.09
C VAL A 59 5.50 13.64 8.53
N VAL A 60 4.55 14.51 8.19
CA VAL A 60 3.27 14.12 7.58
C VAL A 60 3.52 13.39 6.26
N ASP A 61 4.31 13.97 5.36
CA ASP A 61 4.61 13.38 4.07
C ASP A 61 5.28 12.00 4.24
N PHE A 62 6.29 11.91 5.11
CA PHE A 62 6.99 10.66 5.38
C PHE A 62 6.06 9.59 5.95
N VAL A 63 5.25 9.93 6.96
CA VAL A 63 4.32 9.01 7.60
C VAL A 63 3.28 8.52 6.60
N TYR A 64 2.66 9.39 5.81
CA TYR A 64 1.66 8.99 4.81
C TYR A 64 2.27 8.10 3.72
N LEU A 65 3.37 8.55 3.11
CA LEU A 65 4.00 7.84 1.99
C LEU A 65 4.55 6.47 2.41
N LEU A 66 4.96 6.32 3.67
CA LEU A 66 5.39 5.04 4.22
C LEU A 66 4.20 4.15 4.62
N THR A 67 3.17 4.72 5.24
CA THR A 67 2.07 3.94 5.82
C THR A 67 1.13 3.40 4.76
N LEU A 68 0.77 4.21 3.76
CA LEU A 68 -0.30 3.85 2.83
C LEU A 68 0.01 2.57 2.02
N PRO A 69 1.24 2.34 1.49
CA PRO A 69 1.58 1.07 0.86
C PRO A 69 1.45 -0.12 1.82
N ASN A 70 1.76 0.06 3.11
CA ASN A 70 1.70 -1.01 4.11
C ASN A 70 0.25 -1.47 4.39
N LEU A 71 -0.77 -0.67 4.05
CA LEU A 71 -2.17 -1.09 4.12
C LEU A 71 -2.52 -2.16 3.08
N GLY A 72 -1.66 -2.40 2.08
CA GLY A 72 -1.85 -3.41 1.05
C GLY A 72 -1.47 -4.84 1.45
N PHE A 73 -1.12 -5.12 2.71
CA PHE A 73 -0.86 -6.50 3.15
C PHE A 73 -1.46 -6.79 4.52
N PHE A 74 -1.68 -8.08 4.78
CA PHE A 74 -2.03 -8.56 6.12
C PHE A 74 -0.77 -8.98 6.87
N PHE A 75 -0.75 -8.70 8.16
CA PHE A 75 0.26 -9.25 9.05
C PHE A 75 0.13 -10.76 9.04
N SER A 76 1.26 -11.44 8.89
CA SER A 76 1.31 -12.88 8.88
C SER A 76 2.62 -13.32 9.51
N ARG A 77 2.63 -14.54 10.06
CA ARG A 77 3.86 -15.14 10.60
C ARG A 77 4.95 -15.26 9.54
N ARG A 78 4.57 -15.34 8.25
CA ARG A 78 5.52 -15.33 7.13
C ARG A 78 6.23 -13.98 7.03
N ASN A 79 5.47 -12.89 7.13
CA ASN A 79 5.99 -11.53 7.02
C ASN A 79 6.79 -11.09 8.26
N THR A 80 6.75 -11.80 9.38
CA THR A 80 7.57 -11.50 10.55
C THR A 80 8.81 -12.38 10.64
N ARG A 81 8.77 -13.60 10.08
CA ARG A 81 9.90 -14.54 10.13
C ARG A 81 10.87 -14.45 8.96
N TYR A 82 10.60 -13.65 7.93
CA TYR A 82 11.51 -13.51 6.78
C TYR A 82 12.93 -13.05 7.18
N LEU A 83 13.06 -12.34 8.30
CA LEU A 83 14.34 -11.89 8.85
C LEU A 83 15.16 -13.02 9.47
N GLN A 84 14.51 -14.04 10.04
CA GLN A 84 15.16 -15.16 10.74
C GLN A 84 15.28 -16.40 9.87
N GLU A 85 14.30 -16.61 8.99
CA GLU A 85 14.21 -17.75 8.08
C GLU A 85 13.92 -17.19 6.69
N ASP A 86 14.54 -17.72 5.61
CA ASP A 86 14.18 -17.36 4.24
C ASP A 86 12.77 -17.88 3.87
N SER A 87 11.77 -17.24 4.47
CA SER A 87 10.39 -17.66 4.54
C SER A 87 9.71 -17.53 3.17
N TYR A 88 10.16 -16.57 2.36
CA TYR A 88 9.67 -16.36 1.00
C TYR A 88 10.15 -17.47 0.06
N THR A 89 11.43 -17.87 0.13
CA THR A 89 11.94 -18.99 -0.69
C THR A 89 11.30 -20.32 -0.29
N LYS A 90 11.18 -20.61 1.02
CA LYS A 90 10.47 -21.81 1.50
C LYS A 90 9.03 -21.87 1.02
N TRP A 91 8.33 -20.74 1.06
CA TRP A 91 6.94 -20.66 0.62
C TRP A 91 6.80 -20.84 -0.90
N MET A 92 7.70 -20.24 -1.70
CA MET A 92 7.72 -20.44 -3.15
C MET A 92 8.03 -21.89 -3.53
N ARG A 93 8.96 -22.55 -2.84
CA ARG A 93 9.26 -23.98 -3.05
C ARG A 93 8.04 -24.84 -2.77
N LYS A 94 7.28 -24.55 -1.70
CA LYS A 94 6.00 -25.23 -1.40
C LYS A 94 4.97 -25.07 -2.52
N LEU A 95 4.84 -23.86 -3.09
CA LEU A 95 3.86 -23.61 -4.14
C LEU A 95 4.22 -24.31 -5.46
N ARG A 96 5.51 -24.42 -5.81
CA ARG A 96 5.94 -25.10 -7.04
C ARG A 96 5.67 -26.60 -7.04
N ILE A 97 5.51 -27.21 -5.87
CA ILE A 97 5.18 -28.64 -5.74
C ILE A 97 3.67 -28.87 -5.98
N LEU A 98 2.84 -27.83 -5.82
CA LEU A 98 1.42 -27.94 -6.11
C LEU A 98 1.18 -27.91 -7.63
N PRO A 99 0.19 -28.65 -8.14
CA PRO A 99 -0.18 -28.65 -9.56
C PRO A 99 -0.96 -27.39 -9.94
N ILE A 100 -0.38 -26.22 -9.69
CA ILE A 100 -0.96 -24.90 -9.95
C ILE A 100 -0.10 -24.13 -10.94
N ASP A 101 -0.74 -23.41 -11.85
CA ASP A 101 -0.06 -22.53 -12.80
C ASP A 101 0.59 -21.34 -12.08
N VAL A 102 1.72 -20.86 -12.61
CA VAL A 102 2.44 -19.69 -12.12
C VAL A 102 1.55 -18.44 -12.19
N GLY A 103 0.68 -18.36 -13.21
CA GLY A 103 -0.32 -17.30 -13.31
C GLY A 103 -1.31 -17.28 -12.14
N THR A 104 -1.72 -18.47 -11.65
CA THR A 104 -2.61 -18.60 -10.50
C THR A 104 -1.93 -18.10 -9.21
N ILE A 105 -0.63 -18.36 -9.04
CA ILE A 105 0.15 -17.87 -7.90
C ILE A 105 0.20 -16.34 -7.91
N ALA A 106 0.58 -15.74 -9.05
CA ALA A 106 0.62 -14.29 -9.20
C ALA A 106 -0.77 -13.67 -8.95
N LEU A 107 -1.81 -14.21 -9.59
CA LEU A 107 -3.18 -13.74 -9.44
C LEU A 107 -3.65 -13.80 -7.97
N SER A 108 -3.36 -14.88 -7.25
CA SER A 108 -3.73 -15.00 -5.83
C SER A 108 -3.11 -13.90 -4.96
N ARG A 109 -1.90 -13.44 -5.29
CA ARG A 109 -1.22 -12.36 -4.56
C ARG A 109 -1.84 -11.00 -4.86
N TYR A 110 -2.17 -10.69 -6.11
CA TYR A 110 -2.88 -9.46 -6.46
C TYR A 110 -4.33 -9.45 -5.97
N MET A 111 -5.02 -10.59 -5.92
CA MET A 111 -6.33 -10.70 -5.28
C MET A 111 -6.24 -10.46 -3.77
N MET A 112 -5.22 -11.01 -3.10
CA MET A 112 -5.01 -10.75 -1.67
C MET A 112 -4.65 -9.29 -1.40
N LEU A 113 -3.85 -8.66 -2.26
CA LEU A 113 -3.58 -7.22 -2.25
C LEU A 113 -4.86 -6.40 -2.37
N ALA A 114 -5.72 -6.74 -3.33
CA ALA A 114 -7.00 -6.04 -3.53
C ALA A 114 -7.91 -6.16 -2.30
N VAL A 115 -8.02 -7.37 -1.71
CA VAL A 115 -8.80 -7.57 -0.47
C VAL A 115 -8.21 -6.78 0.69
N ALA A 116 -6.89 -6.79 0.85
CA ALA A 116 -6.20 -6.04 1.90
C ALA A 116 -6.46 -4.53 1.75
N PHE A 117 -6.29 -3.96 0.56
CA PHE A 117 -6.56 -2.55 0.32
C PHE A 117 -8.03 -2.20 0.58
N VAL A 118 -8.98 -2.97 0.03
CA VAL A 118 -10.41 -2.68 0.24
C VAL A 118 -10.74 -2.67 1.73
N LEU A 119 -10.25 -3.61 2.53
CA LEU A 119 -10.53 -3.64 3.96
C LEU A 119 -9.78 -2.55 4.74
N ASN A 120 -8.46 -2.48 4.58
CA ASN A 120 -7.61 -1.62 5.40
C ASN A 120 -7.76 -0.14 5.03
N MET A 121 -7.83 0.21 3.74
CA MET A 121 -8.07 1.61 3.33
C MET A 121 -9.46 2.09 3.73
N THR A 122 -10.48 1.25 3.61
CA THR A 122 -11.84 1.63 4.05
C THR A 122 -11.84 1.96 5.53
N VAL A 123 -11.23 1.11 6.36
CA VAL A 123 -11.11 1.38 7.80
C VAL A 123 -10.29 2.63 8.07
N PHE A 124 -9.10 2.76 7.45
CA PHE A 124 -8.22 3.91 7.62
C PHE A 124 -8.93 5.23 7.31
N PHE A 125 -9.56 5.34 6.13
CA PHE A 125 -10.26 6.55 5.72
C PHE A 125 -11.57 6.78 6.50
N THR A 126 -12.27 5.73 6.93
CA THR A 126 -13.46 5.91 7.76
C THR A 126 -13.09 6.57 9.10
N PHE A 127 -12.05 6.08 9.76
CA PHE A 127 -11.53 6.71 10.98
C PHE A 127 -11.05 8.15 10.72
N GLN A 128 -10.40 8.37 9.59
CA GLN A 128 -9.91 9.69 9.22
C GLN A 128 -11.03 10.70 9.01
N LEU A 129 -12.13 10.28 8.38
CA LEU A 129 -13.31 11.12 8.19
C LEU A 129 -14.05 11.36 9.50
N MET A 130 -14.19 10.34 10.36
CA MET A 130 -14.86 10.47 11.65
C MET A 130 -14.14 11.43 12.62
N LEU A 131 -12.81 11.55 12.51
CA LEU A 131 -11.98 12.33 13.43
C LEU A 131 -11.54 13.69 12.89
N SER A 132 -11.76 13.98 11.60
CA SER A 132 -11.32 15.22 10.95
C SER A 132 -12.49 16.06 10.44
N ASP A 133 -12.94 17.00 11.26
CA ASP A 133 -13.89 18.03 10.84
C ASP A 133 -13.29 18.93 9.73
N SER A 134 -11.98 19.15 9.78
CA SER A 134 -11.24 19.90 8.76
C SER A 134 -11.31 19.23 7.38
N LEU A 135 -11.24 17.90 7.30
CA LEU A 135 -11.39 17.18 6.03
C LEU A 135 -12.83 17.26 5.51
N GLN A 136 -13.81 17.06 6.38
CA GLN A 136 -15.22 17.12 5.99
C GLN A 136 -15.61 18.51 5.47
N SER A 137 -15.07 19.58 6.07
CA SER A 137 -15.33 20.95 5.62
C SER A 137 -14.51 21.35 4.38
N THR A 138 -13.33 20.76 4.18
CA THR A 138 -12.45 21.10 3.05
C THR A 138 -12.87 20.43 1.74
N PHE A 139 -13.46 19.23 1.80
CA PHE A 139 -13.71 18.39 0.63
C PHE A 139 -15.20 18.27 0.28
N SER A 140 -15.51 18.41 -1.01
CA SER A 140 -16.76 17.88 -1.55
C SER A 140 -16.73 16.34 -1.54
N PRO A 141 -17.89 15.65 -1.53
CA PRO A 141 -17.92 14.18 -1.59
C PRO A 141 -17.14 13.60 -2.78
N LEU A 142 -17.19 14.27 -3.93
CA LEU A 142 -16.46 13.86 -5.12
C LEU A 142 -14.94 14.04 -4.95
N SER A 143 -14.52 15.18 -4.38
CA SER A 143 -13.11 15.48 -4.13
C SER A 143 -12.50 14.52 -3.10
N LEU A 144 -13.29 14.04 -2.14
CA LEU A 144 -12.89 13.02 -1.17
C LEU A 144 -12.64 11.68 -1.87
N VAL A 145 -13.53 11.25 -2.76
CA VAL A 145 -13.33 10.01 -3.54
C VAL A 145 -12.06 10.12 -4.40
N ALA A 146 -11.84 11.26 -5.06
CA ALA A 146 -10.64 11.50 -5.84
C ALA A 146 -9.37 11.43 -4.98
N PHE A 147 -9.39 12.03 -3.80
CA PHE A 147 -8.30 12.00 -2.83
C PHE A 147 -7.95 10.56 -2.40
N VAL A 148 -8.95 9.76 -2.01
CA VAL A 148 -8.78 8.36 -1.63
C VAL A 148 -8.20 7.55 -2.81
N LEU A 149 -8.69 7.77 -4.03
CA LEU A 149 -8.22 7.09 -5.22
C LEU A 149 -6.75 7.40 -5.53
N VAL A 150 -6.34 8.67 -5.44
CA VAL A 150 -4.94 9.07 -5.69
C VAL A 150 -3.98 8.39 -4.70
N LEU A 151 -4.32 8.40 -3.42
CA LEU A 151 -3.52 7.73 -2.38
C LEU A 151 -3.49 6.21 -2.56
N THR A 152 -4.61 5.63 -2.97
CA THR A 152 -4.71 4.19 -3.28
C THR A 152 -3.85 3.84 -4.50
N ALA A 153 -3.86 4.66 -5.54
CA ALA A 153 -3.05 4.45 -6.75
C ALA A 153 -1.55 4.44 -6.42
N TYR A 154 -1.07 5.43 -5.66
CA TYR A 154 0.31 5.45 -5.17
C TYR A 154 0.66 4.16 -4.40
N SER A 155 -0.21 3.77 -3.47
CA SER A 155 0.01 2.61 -2.61
C SER A 155 0.10 1.30 -3.38
N ILE A 156 -0.77 1.12 -4.39
CA ILE A 156 -0.79 -0.06 -5.26
C ILE A 156 0.48 -0.14 -6.11
N VAL A 157 0.97 0.99 -6.64
CA VAL A 157 2.22 1.02 -7.41
C VAL A 157 3.39 0.52 -6.55
N VAL A 158 3.54 1.05 -5.33
CA VAL A 158 4.62 0.62 -4.42
C VAL A 158 4.47 -0.86 -4.03
N GLN A 159 3.25 -1.29 -3.69
CA GLN A 159 2.99 -2.70 -3.33
C GLN A 159 3.24 -3.68 -4.48
N THR A 160 3.02 -3.27 -5.72
CA THR A 160 3.32 -4.07 -6.90
C THR A 160 4.82 -4.40 -6.96
N VAL A 161 5.69 -3.42 -6.64
CA VAL A 161 7.13 -3.63 -6.55
C VAL A 161 7.48 -4.58 -5.40
N TYR A 162 6.83 -4.43 -4.24
CA TYR A 162 7.06 -5.31 -3.09
C TYR A 162 6.69 -6.76 -3.41
N ILE A 163 5.55 -7.00 -4.06
CA ILE A 163 5.12 -8.33 -4.50
C ILE A 163 6.14 -8.96 -5.47
N GLN A 164 6.72 -8.17 -6.38
CA GLN A 164 7.75 -8.67 -7.29
C GLN A 164 8.99 -9.15 -6.55
N PHE A 165 9.43 -8.44 -5.52
CA PHE A 165 10.58 -8.87 -4.71
C PHE A 165 10.24 -10.02 -3.77
N GLU A 166 9.05 -10.02 -3.16
CA GLU A 166 8.55 -11.13 -2.34
C GLU A 166 8.59 -12.45 -3.13
N LEU A 167 8.13 -12.42 -4.38
CA LEU A 167 7.99 -13.60 -5.23
C LEU A 167 9.24 -13.91 -6.06
N GLY A 168 10.10 -12.92 -6.28
CA GLY A 168 11.24 -13.02 -7.19
C GLY A 168 12.60 -13.19 -6.52
N LYS A 169 12.77 -12.77 -5.27
CA LYS A 169 14.09 -12.67 -4.63
C LYS A 169 14.09 -13.32 -3.24
N HIS A 170 15.29 -13.47 -2.69
CA HIS A 170 15.49 -13.93 -1.31
C HIS A 170 15.08 -12.86 -0.30
N ALA A 171 14.76 -13.28 0.92
CA ALA A 171 14.34 -12.40 2.00
C ALA A 171 15.30 -11.21 2.28
N GLY A 172 16.62 -11.40 2.16
CA GLY A 172 17.61 -10.33 2.34
C GLY A 172 17.54 -9.23 1.27
N SER A 173 17.21 -9.58 0.02
CA SER A 173 17.00 -8.59 -1.04
C SER A 173 15.73 -7.78 -0.83
N TYR A 174 14.67 -8.42 -0.33
CA TYR A 174 13.42 -7.76 0.04
C TYR A 174 13.64 -6.75 1.19
N LEU A 175 14.42 -7.12 2.21
CA LEU A 175 14.77 -6.21 3.31
C LEU A 175 15.53 -4.98 2.80
N ARG A 176 16.52 -5.19 1.92
CA ARG A 176 17.30 -4.09 1.32
C ARG A 176 16.40 -3.15 0.53
N LEU A 177 15.43 -3.69 -0.22
CA LEU A 177 14.44 -2.88 -0.93
C LEU A 177 13.64 -1.99 0.03
N ILE A 178 13.14 -2.55 1.14
CA ILE A 178 12.38 -1.77 2.13
C ILE A 178 13.20 -0.59 2.63
N PHE A 179 14.46 -0.82 3.03
CA PHE A 179 15.34 0.26 3.50
C PHE A 179 15.62 1.31 2.41
N ILE A 180 15.83 0.89 1.16
CA ILE A 180 16.00 1.81 0.04
C ILE A 180 14.74 2.66 -0.16
N VAL A 181 13.56 2.05 -0.17
CA VAL A 181 12.30 2.77 -0.36
C VAL A 181 12.04 3.72 0.81
N MET A 182 12.29 3.30 2.05
CA MET A 182 12.20 4.17 3.23
C MET A 182 13.14 5.39 3.11
N PHE A 183 14.38 5.17 2.68
CA PHE A 183 15.35 6.24 2.50
C PHE A 183 14.94 7.20 1.38
N ILE A 184 14.43 6.68 0.25
CA ILE A 184 13.93 7.50 -0.87
C ILE A 184 12.73 8.34 -0.41
N ILE A 185 11.76 7.75 0.30
CA ILE A 185 10.60 8.48 0.82
C ILE A 185 11.03 9.58 1.79
N LEU A 186 11.97 9.28 2.69
CA LEU A 186 12.52 10.25 3.63
C LEU A 186 13.21 11.41 2.89
N ALA A 187 14.10 11.09 1.95
CA ALA A 187 14.82 12.09 1.17
C ALA A 187 13.86 12.98 0.38
N LEU A 188 12.88 12.38 -0.29
CA LEU A 188 11.85 13.11 -1.04
C LEU A 188 11.02 14.04 -0.15
N SER A 189 10.59 13.54 1.01
CA SER A 189 9.85 14.34 1.98
C SER A 189 10.66 15.56 2.45
N VAL A 190 11.94 15.35 2.80
CA VAL A 190 12.83 16.44 3.22
C VAL A 190 13.06 17.44 2.09
N ILE A 191 13.35 16.99 0.87
CA ILE A 191 13.60 17.87 -0.28
C ILE A 191 12.37 18.73 -0.58
N VAL A 192 11.18 18.15 -0.63
CA VAL A 192 9.94 18.90 -0.88
C VAL A 192 9.68 19.91 0.23
N THR A 193 9.89 19.52 1.48
CA THR A 193 9.72 20.41 2.62
C THR A 193 10.71 21.58 2.57
N LEU A 194 11.98 21.35 2.23
CA LEU A 194 12.99 22.40 2.09
C LEU A 194 12.67 23.38 0.95
N SER A 195 11.90 22.95 -0.06
CA SER A 195 11.36 23.83 -1.11
C SER A 195 10.12 24.63 -0.67
N GLY A 196 9.69 24.49 0.59
CA GLY A 196 8.48 25.12 1.13
C GLY A 196 7.19 24.37 0.82
N GLY A 197 7.25 23.20 0.17
CA GLY A 197 6.10 22.39 -0.21
C GLY A 197 5.74 21.29 0.80
N SER A 198 4.65 20.59 0.50
CA SER A 198 4.31 19.28 1.09
C SER A 198 3.62 18.44 0.01
N MET A 199 4.02 17.18 -0.13
CA MET A 199 3.40 16.23 -1.04
C MET A 199 1.94 15.99 -0.66
N MET A 200 1.65 15.87 0.63
CA MET A 200 0.29 15.68 1.12
C MET A 200 -0.60 16.89 0.77
N MET A 201 -0.09 18.11 0.93
CA MET A 201 -0.79 19.32 0.51
C MET A 201 -1.02 19.36 -1.00
N ALA A 202 -0.04 18.92 -1.81
CA ALA A 202 -0.20 18.84 -3.25
C ALA A 202 -1.30 17.84 -3.64
N VAL A 203 -1.38 16.68 -2.99
CA VAL A 203 -2.45 15.69 -3.21
C VAL A 203 -3.81 16.26 -2.82
N ILE A 204 -3.91 16.94 -1.69
CA ILE A 204 -5.14 17.63 -1.24
C ILE A 204 -5.57 18.67 -2.26
N TYR A 205 -4.63 19.51 -2.71
CA TYR A 205 -4.89 20.56 -3.70
C TYR A 205 -5.43 19.97 -5.01
N ILE A 206 -4.76 18.96 -5.57
CA ILE A 206 -5.14 18.34 -6.83
C ILE A 206 -6.51 17.66 -6.72
N ALA A 207 -6.77 16.95 -5.62
CA ALA A 207 -8.06 16.29 -5.40
C ALA A 207 -9.20 17.29 -5.16
N LYS A 208 -8.92 18.43 -4.51
CA LYS A 208 -9.91 19.48 -4.27
C LYS A 208 -10.31 20.20 -5.55
N TYR A 209 -9.35 20.67 -6.33
CA TYR A 209 -9.60 21.52 -7.50
C TYR A 209 -9.82 20.74 -8.81
N TYR A 210 -9.23 19.56 -8.94
CA TYR A 210 -9.32 18.72 -10.16
C TYR A 210 -9.79 17.29 -9.84
N PRO A 211 -10.94 17.10 -9.17
CA PRO A 211 -11.36 15.78 -8.69
C PRO A 211 -11.59 14.76 -9.81
N TRP A 212 -12.17 15.19 -10.93
CA TRP A 212 -12.44 14.30 -12.07
C TRP A 212 -11.14 13.81 -12.72
N VAL A 213 -10.23 14.72 -13.04
CA VAL A 213 -8.98 14.40 -13.73
C VAL A 213 -8.10 13.53 -12.83
N SER A 214 -7.96 13.91 -11.54
CA SER A 214 -7.15 13.15 -10.59
C SER A 214 -7.72 11.77 -10.30
N GLY A 215 -9.05 11.64 -10.15
CA GLY A 215 -9.73 10.35 -9.97
C GLY A 215 -9.58 9.44 -11.20
N LEU A 216 -9.72 9.98 -12.42
CA LEU A 216 -9.56 9.20 -13.66
C LEU A 216 -8.11 8.74 -13.85
N ILE A 217 -7.13 9.62 -13.63
CA ILE A 217 -5.71 9.27 -13.71
C ILE A 217 -5.40 8.18 -12.67
N ALA A 218 -5.86 8.36 -11.42
CA ALA A 218 -5.64 7.38 -10.36
C ALA A 218 -6.24 6.01 -10.71
N ALA A 219 -7.48 5.97 -11.21
CA ALA A 219 -8.11 4.72 -11.66
C ALA A 219 -7.31 4.06 -12.79
N GLY A 220 -6.84 4.85 -13.77
CA GLY A 220 -5.97 4.37 -14.85
C GLY A 220 -4.67 3.77 -14.33
N VAL A 221 -4.00 4.45 -13.39
CA VAL A 221 -2.76 3.97 -12.75
C VAL A 221 -3.02 2.67 -11.98
N ILE A 222 -4.13 2.55 -11.26
CA ILE A 222 -4.49 1.32 -10.54
C ILE A 222 -4.61 0.15 -11.52
N VAL A 223 -5.40 0.32 -12.59
CA VAL A 223 -5.60 -0.73 -13.60
C VAL A 223 -4.26 -1.12 -14.25
N GLN A 224 -3.44 -0.13 -14.64
CA GLN A 224 -2.13 -0.39 -15.23
C GLN A 224 -1.19 -1.11 -14.26
N ALA A 225 -1.17 -0.71 -12.99
CA ALA A 225 -0.34 -1.35 -11.97
C ALA A 225 -0.73 -2.83 -11.78
N PHE A 226 -2.03 -3.16 -11.78
CA PHE A 226 -2.47 -4.55 -11.74
C PHE A 226 -2.07 -5.32 -13.01
N VAL A 227 -2.30 -4.77 -14.20
CA VAL A 227 -2.03 -5.47 -15.48
C VAL A 227 -0.54 -5.69 -15.68
N ILE A 228 0.27 -4.62 -15.60
CA ILE A 228 1.72 -4.67 -15.77
C ILE A 228 2.34 -5.47 -14.61
N GLY A 229 1.88 -5.21 -13.38
CA GLY A 229 2.34 -5.93 -12.19
C GLY A 229 2.17 -7.43 -12.34
N MET A 230 0.97 -7.91 -12.71
CA MET A 230 0.73 -9.34 -12.93
C MET A 230 1.63 -9.93 -14.02
N ALA A 231 1.80 -9.23 -15.14
CA ALA A 231 2.65 -9.70 -16.23
C ALA A 231 4.12 -9.83 -15.81
N VAL A 232 4.65 -8.80 -15.13
CA VAL A 232 6.04 -8.79 -14.63
C VAL A 232 6.22 -9.86 -13.56
N THR A 233 5.32 -9.93 -12.57
CA THR A 233 5.38 -10.95 -11.50
C THR A 233 5.36 -12.37 -12.05
N ARG A 234 4.56 -12.64 -13.09
CA ARG A 234 4.53 -13.96 -13.75
C ARG A 234 5.88 -14.32 -14.36
N ASN A 235 6.51 -13.38 -15.07
CA ASN A 235 7.84 -13.58 -15.65
C ASN A 235 8.90 -13.77 -14.56
N THR A 236 8.83 -12.98 -13.49
CA THR A 236 9.73 -13.06 -12.34
C THR A 236 9.66 -14.43 -11.66
N ILE A 237 8.46 -14.98 -11.44
CA ILE A 237 8.33 -16.33 -10.85
C ILE A 237 8.83 -17.40 -11.81
N ARG A 238 8.58 -17.27 -13.11
CA ARG A 238 9.02 -18.26 -14.12
C ARG A 238 10.54 -18.36 -14.18
N ASN A 239 11.23 -17.23 -14.13
CA ASN A 239 12.68 -17.14 -14.28
C ASN A 239 13.43 -17.25 -12.94
N ARG A 240 12.75 -17.56 -11.83
CA ARG A 240 13.38 -17.68 -10.52
C ARG A 240 14.00 -19.08 -10.35
N ASP A 241 15.31 -19.13 -10.15
CA ASP A 241 15.98 -20.34 -9.70
C ASP A 241 15.75 -20.51 -8.18
N LEU A 242 15.48 -21.75 -7.73
CA LEU A 242 15.13 -22.06 -6.34
C LEU A 242 16.19 -22.91 -5.63
N ASP A 243 17.39 -22.91 -6.18
CA ASP A 243 18.55 -23.67 -5.71
C ASP A 243 19.12 -23.07 -4.41
#